data_AF-A0A4Q2DYU2-F1
#
_entry.id   AF-A0A4Q2DYU2-F1
#
_cell.length_a   1.000
_cell.length_b   1.000
_cell.length_c   1.000
_cell.angle_alpha   90.00
_cell.angle_beta   90.00
_cell.angle_gamma   90.00
#
_symmetry.space_group_name_H-M   'P 1'
#
loop_
_entity.id
_entity.type
_entity.pdbx_description
1 polymer ?
#
loop_
_entity_poly.entity_id
_entity_poly.type
_entity_poly.pdbx_seq_one_letter_code
_entity_poly.pdbx_strand_id
1 'polypeptide(L)'
;MAHRSQGLDLFIADPSNYALLFSGESVARPPSLFGAQSSKDTVWALHDRAFLLWHGCVRMRSDARINDADKGHFAVRAWLEADALGEALNKHTCEIERAFIFQAREYIFNTQMCISFEFQRFIPLVTSNINGLFHRDKAEEWLNHQAAVAERFMLGLHTITGNLNNLLARRPFFVFWFMGQISRSLALWQCDNTLTVALDVCKALLPAIDYLTALWPCPEQRHRYELLREQLAQACFVARLNPPDPLNLTLPPVSSPDLLV
;
A
#
# COMPACT_ATOMS: atom_id res chain seq x y z
N MET A 1 29.71 -35.61 -1.89
CA MET A 1 29.81 -34.16 -1.59
C MET A 1 30.16 -33.45 -2.88
N ALA A 2 29.22 -32.70 -3.47
CA ALA A 2 29.51 -31.94 -4.68
C ALA A 2 30.25 -30.66 -4.28
N HIS A 3 31.50 -30.52 -4.75
CA HIS A 3 32.21 -29.24 -4.69
C HIS A 3 31.37 -28.21 -5.46
N ARG A 4 30.92 -27.15 -4.79
CA ARG A 4 30.52 -25.92 -5.49
C ARG A 4 31.78 -25.35 -6.12
N SER A 5 32.08 -25.78 -7.35
CA SER A 5 33.03 -25.07 -8.21
C SER A 5 32.53 -23.64 -8.34
N GLN A 6 33.36 -22.68 -7.94
CA GLN A 6 33.10 -21.26 -8.12
C GLN A 6 32.85 -21.04 -9.63
N GLY A 7 31.62 -20.66 -10.00
CA GLY A 7 31.25 -20.47 -11.40
C GLY A 7 32.14 -19.41 -12.06
N LEU A 8 32.13 -19.37 -13.40
CA LEU A 8 32.82 -18.32 -14.15
C LEU A 8 32.38 -16.94 -13.64
N ASP A 9 33.35 -16.10 -13.31
CA ASP A 9 33.13 -14.71 -12.90
C ASP A 9 32.79 -13.87 -14.14
N LEU A 10 31.49 -13.75 -14.43
CA LEU A 10 31.00 -13.02 -15.59
C LEU A 10 30.55 -11.63 -15.14
N PHE A 11 31.04 -10.59 -15.81
CA PHE A 11 30.60 -9.20 -15.57
C PHE A 11 29.07 -9.05 -15.64
N ILE A 12 28.42 -9.77 -16.56
CA ILE A 12 26.97 -9.80 -16.73
C ILE A 12 26.22 -10.48 -15.55
N ALA A 13 26.93 -11.23 -14.71
CA ALA A 13 26.33 -11.94 -13.58
C ALA A 13 26.29 -11.09 -12.30
N ASP A 14 27.03 -9.97 -12.23
CA ASP A 14 26.99 -9.07 -11.09
C ASP A 14 25.89 -8.00 -11.28
N PRO A 15 24.84 -7.99 -10.44
CA PRO A 15 23.79 -6.98 -10.49
C PRO A 15 24.28 -5.54 -10.34
N SER A 16 25.44 -5.32 -9.71
CA SER A 16 26.01 -3.98 -9.52
C SER A 16 26.42 -3.31 -10.85
N ASN A 17 26.58 -4.10 -11.92
CA ASN A 17 26.96 -3.62 -13.24
C ASN A 17 25.79 -3.07 -14.07
N TYR A 18 24.56 -3.11 -13.54
CA TYR A 18 23.37 -2.65 -14.22
C TYR A 18 22.82 -1.36 -13.62
N ALA A 19 22.54 -0.38 -14.48
CA ALA A 19 21.73 0.76 -14.11
C ALA A 19 20.24 0.36 -14.15
N LEU A 20 19.52 0.61 -13.06
CA LEU A 20 18.06 0.50 -13.05
C LEU A 20 17.46 1.74 -13.72
N LEU A 21 16.73 1.49 -14.81
CA LEU A 21 15.90 2.50 -15.47
C LEU A 21 14.46 2.30 -15.00
N PHE A 22 13.86 3.35 -14.44
CA PHE A 22 12.45 3.29 -14.08
C PHE A 22 11.53 3.50 -15.27
N SER A 23 10.28 3.06 -15.11
CA SER A 23 9.25 3.23 -16.11
C SER A 23 9.12 4.69 -16.52
N GLY A 24 9.06 4.94 -17.82
CA GLY A 24 9.00 6.29 -18.39
C GLY A 24 10.36 6.98 -18.54
N GLU A 25 11.45 6.50 -17.94
CA GLU A 25 12.78 7.12 -18.10
C GLU A 25 13.32 7.02 -19.53
N SER A 26 13.00 5.93 -20.24
CA SER A 26 13.38 5.75 -21.65
C SER A 26 12.56 6.60 -22.63
N VAL A 27 11.38 7.07 -22.20
CA VAL A 27 10.45 7.87 -23.01
C VAL A 27 10.60 9.37 -22.70
N ALA A 28 11.09 9.71 -21.50
CA ALA A 28 11.36 11.07 -21.10
C ALA A 28 12.42 11.70 -22.02
N ARG A 29 12.02 12.75 -22.74
CA ARG A 29 12.94 13.52 -23.61
C ARG A 29 14.00 14.22 -22.77
N PRO A 30 15.20 14.47 -23.33
CA PRO A 30 16.27 15.13 -22.60
C PRO A 30 15.81 16.49 -22.03
N PRO A 31 16.32 16.88 -20.84
CA PRO A 31 15.91 18.08 -20.09
C PRO A 31 16.11 19.41 -20.83
N SER A 32 16.66 19.38 -22.05
CA SER A 32 16.82 20.53 -22.94
C SER A 32 15.52 21.00 -23.60
N LEU A 33 14.44 20.19 -23.61
CA LEU A 33 13.20 20.51 -24.32
C LEU A 33 12.01 20.88 -23.41
N PHE A 34 12.03 20.46 -22.15
CA PHE A 34 11.06 20.82 -21.11
C PHE A 34 11.87 21.05 -19.83
N GLY A 35 11.92 22.30 -19.37
CA GLY A 35 12.92 22.75 -18.40
C GLY A 35 13.03 21.88 -17.14
N ALA A 36 14.27 21.69 -16.68
CA ALA A 36 14.72 21.23 -15.36
C ALA A 36 14.06 19.98 -14.70
N GLN A 37 13.06 19.34 -15.30
CA GLN A 37 12.38 18.20 -14.73
C GLN A 37 13.13 16.91 -15.05
N SER A 38 13.52 16.19 -14.00
CA SER A 38 14.22 14.92 -14.11
C SER A 38 13.31 13.84 -14.69
N SER A 39 13.83 12.96 -15.55
CA SER A 39 13.10 11.77 -16.01
C SER A 39 12.67 10.86 -14.84
N LYS A 40 13.37 10.97 -13.70
CA LYS A 40 13.08 10.24 -12.45
C LYS A 40 11.89 10.79 -11.66
N ASP A 41 11.37 11.94 -12.06
CA ASP A 41 10.23 12.59 -11.41
C ASP A 41 8.92 12.38 -12.19
N THR A 42 8.93 11.56 -13.25
CA THR A 42 7.67 11.13 -13.89
C THR A 42 6.82 10.32 -12.90
N VAL A 43 5.48 10.33 -13.05
CA VAL A 43 4.58 9.58 -12.17
C VAL A 43 4.94 8.09 -12.11
N TRP A 44 5.34 7.50 -13.24
CA TRP A 44 5.75 6.10 -13.31
C TRP A 44 7.07 5.84 -12.57
N ALA A 45 8.06 6.72 -12.71
CA ALA A 45 9.32 6.59 -12.00
C ALA A 45 9.14 6.78 -10.48
N LEU A 46 8.30 7.72 -10.06
CA LEU A 46 7.97 7.92 -8.64
C LEU A 46 7.21 6.70 -8.06
N HIS A 47 6.33 6.10 -8.85
CA HIS A 47 5.64 4.86 -8.49
C HIS A 47 6.63 3.70 -8.28
N ASP A 48 7.52 3.46 -9.25
CA ASP A 48 8.53 2.39 -9.18
C ASP A 48 9.47 2.57 -7.98
N ARG A 49 9.89 3.82 -7.71
CA ARG A 49 10.71 4.16 -6.55
C ARG A 49 9.99 3.88 -5.23
N ALA A 50 8.73 4.30 -5.10
CA ALA A 50 7.92 4.05 -3.90
C ALA A 50 7.72 2.54 -3.69
N PHE A 51 7.46 1.79 -4.76
CA PHE A 51 7.33 0.33 -4.72
C PHE A 51 8.61 -0.34 -4.20
N LEU A 52 9.77 -0.01 -4.79
CA LEU A 52 11.05 -0.57 -4.38
C LEU A 52 11.42 -0.19 -2.94
N LEU A 53 11.12 1.04 -2.53
CA LEU A 53 11.36 1.51 -1.19
C LEU A 53 10.58 0.69 -0.15
N TRP A 54 9.28 0.46 -0.39
CA TRP A 54 8.46 -0.36 0.48
C TRP A 54 8.98 -1.80 0.58
N HIS A 55 9.30 -2.41 -0.57
CA HIS A 55 9.87 -3.77 -0.59
C HIS A 55 11.23 -3.85 0.12
N GLY A 56 12.07 -2.82 -0.03
CA GLY A 56 13.32 -2.69 0.71
C GLY A 56 13.09 -2.68 2.22
N CYS A 57 12.10 -1.92 2.70
CA CYS A 57 11.75 -1.88 4.12
C CYS A 57 11.24 -3.23 4.63
N VAL A 58 10.36 -3.91 3.89
CA VAL A 58 9.87 -5.25 4.27
C VAL A 58 11.01 -6.26 4.37
N ARG A 59 11.96 -6.23 3.43
CA ARG A 59 13.13 -7.11 3.44
C ARG A 59 14.05 -6.79 4.61
N MET A 60 14.35 -5.51 4.84
CA MET A 60 15.20 -5.06 5.95
C MET A 60 14.64 -5.49 7.30
N ARG A 61 13.33 -5.34 7.49
CA ARG A 61 12.60 -5.77 8.69
C ARG A 61 12.68 -7.28 8.91
N SER A 62 12.54 -8.06 7.83
CA SER A 62 12.47 -9.53 7.91
C SER A 62 13.84 -10.22 8.00
N ASP A 63 14.93 -9.53 7.63
CA ASP A 63 16.27 -10.13 7.66
C ASP A 63 16.85 -10.11 9.08
N ALA A 64 16.94 -11.30 9.69
CA ALA A 64 17.50 -11.47 11.03
C ALA A 64 19.04 -11.36 11.07
N ARG A 65 19.72 -11.34 9.91
CA ARG A 65 21.19 -11.30 9.83
C ARG A 65 21.76 -9.90 9.89
N ILE A 66 20.93 -8.89 9.62
CA ILE A 66 21.34 -7.49 9.62
C ILE A 66 21.26 -6.97 11.06
N ASN A 67 22.31 -6.32 11.53
CA ASN A 67 22.35 -5.76 12.88
C ASN A 67 21.41 -4.55 13.01
N ASP A 68 21.08 -4.21 14.25
CA ASP A 68 20.10 -3.16 14.54
C ASP A 68 20.57 -1.75 14.15
N ALA A 69 21.89 -1.49 14.18
CA ALA A 69 22.46 -0.20 13.77
C ALA A 69 22.27 0.04 12.26
N ASP A 70 22.54 -0.97 11.43
CA ASP A 70 22.33 -0.92 9.99
C ASP A 70 20.85 -0.79 9.63
N LYS A 71 19.97 -1.45 10.39
CA LYS A 71 18.52 -1.29 10.26
C LYS A 71 18.08 0.13 10.60
N GLY A 72 18.60 0.72 11.67
CA GLY A 72 18.34 2.11 12.03
C GLY A 72 18.80 3.10 10.95
N HIS A 73 20.03 2.95 10.44
CA HIS A 73 20.53 3.78 9.35
C HIS A 73 19.73 3.63 8.05
N PHE A 74 19.28 2.42 7.74
CA PHE A 74 18.38 2.20 6.61
C PHE A 74 17.03 2.89 6.83
N ALA A 75 16.42 2.73 8.00
CA ALA A 75 15.13 3.31 8.35
C ALA A 75 15.12 4.84 8.21
N VAL A 76 16.16 5.52 8.68
CA VAL A 76 16.29 6.99 8.52
C VAL A 76 16.36 7.39 7.04
N ARG A 77 17.17 6.70 6.23
CA ARG A 77 17.28 7.00 4.80
C ARG A 77 15.96 6.72 4.06
N ALA A 78 15.30 5.62 4.41
CA ALA A 78 14.03 5.25 3.80
C ALA A 78 12.91 6.24 4.18
N TRP A 79 12.94 6.80 5.38
CA TRP A 79 12.02 7.85 5.80
C TRP A 79 12.20 9.13 4.97
N LEU A 80 13.45 9.60 4.81
CA LEU A 80 13.76 10.78 4.01
C LEU A 80 13.38 10.61 2.54
N GLU A 81 13.60 9.43 1.96
CA GLU A 81 13.17 9.12 0.59
C GLU A 81 11.64 9.09 0.47
N ALA A 82 10.93 8.52 1.45
CA ALA A 82 9.47 8.50 1.47
C ALA A 82 8.86 9.91 1.49
N ASP A 83 9.46 10.82 2.27
CA ASP A 83 9.08 12.23 2.33
C ASP A 83 9.32 12.95 0.99
N ALA A 84 10.52 12.80 0.42
CA ALA A 84 10.87 13.37 -0.88
C ALA A 84 9.95 12.87 -2.02
N LEU A 85 9.59 11.58 -2.02
CA LEU A 85 8.62 11.01 -2.96
C LEU A 85 7.23 11.62 -2.78
N GLY A 86 6.79 11.82 -1.55
CA GLY A 86 5.51 12.48 -1.25
C GLY A 86 5.46 13.90 -1.80
N GLU A 87 6.51 14.69 -1.58
CA GLU A 87 6.63 16.04 -2.16
C GLU A 87 6.65 16.02 -3.69
N ALA A 88 7.39 15.08 -4.30
CA ALA A 88 7.44 14.96 -5.75
C ALA A 88 6.07 14.60 -6.34
N LEU A 89 5.33 13.68 -5.72
CA LEU A 89 3.96 13.34 -6.13
C LEU A 89 2.99 14.52 -5.99
N ASN A 90 3.16 15.37 -4.98
CA ASN A 90 2.32 16.57 -4.79
C ASN A 90 2.53 17.63 -5.90
N LYS A 91 3.65 17.60 -6.62
CA LYS A 91 3.90 18.49 -7.78
C LYS A 91 3.14 18.06 -9.03
N HIS A 92 2.62 16.83 -9.07
CA HIS A 92 1.86 16.31 -10.22
C HIS A 92 0.39 16.68 -10.13
N THR A 93 -0.11 17.34 -11.18
CA THR A 93 -1.53 17.70 -11.34
C THR A 93 -2.21 16.91 -12.47
N CYS A 94 -1.53 15.93 -13.06
CA CYS A 94 -2.03 15.18 -14.21
C CYS A 94 -3.25 14.30 -13.84
N GLU A 95 -4.30 14.36 -14.66
CA GLU A 95 -5.54 13.60 -14.44
C GLU A 95 -5.53 12.20 -15.07
N ILE A 96 -4.63 11.95 -16.02
CA ILE A 96 -4.61 10.73 -16.85
C ILE A 96 -4.19 9.48 -16.06
N GLU A 97 -3.32 9.63 -15.05
CA GLU A 97 -2.61 8.50 -14.41
C GLU A 97 -2.87 8.42 -12.89
N ARG A 98 -4.10 8.74 -12.48
CA ARG A 98 -4.50 8.78 -11.06
C ARG A 98 -4.23 7.47 -10.31
N ALA A 99 -4.29 6.32 -10.98
CA ALA A 99 -4.02 5.02 -10.39
C ALA A 99 -2.59 4.87 -9.86
N PHE A 100 -1.59 5.34 -10.61
CA PHE A 100 -0.18 5.26 -10.21
C PHE A 100 0.13 6.20 -9.05
N ILE A 101 -0.43 7.42 -9.07
CA ILE A 101 -0.30 8.37 -7.95
C ILE A 101 -0.92 7.77 -6.69
N PHE A 102 -2.12 7.21 -6.80
CA PHE A 102 -2.78 6.52 -5.70
C PHE A 102 -1.91 5.38 -5.14
N GLN A 103 -1.45 4.48 -6.01
CA GLN A 103 -0.68 3.32 -5.59
C GLN A 103 0.71 3.69 -5.04
N ALA A 104 1.34 4.75 -5.57
CA ALA A 104 2.60 5.27 -5.02
C ALA A 104 2.41 5.81 -3.60
N ARG A 105 1.33 6.58 -3.34
CA ARG A 105 1.00 7.05 -1.98
C ARG A 105 0.77 5.89 -1.02
N GLU A 106 0.15 4.81 -1.47
CA GLU A 106 -0.01 3.58 -0.67
C GLU A 106 1.34 2.96 -0.28
N TYR A 107 2.31 2.90 -1.21
CA TYR A 107 3.64 2.38 -0.91
C TYR A 107 4.43 3.28 0.04
N ILE A 108 4.29 4.61 -0.08
CA ILE A 108 4.87 5.58 0.85
C ILE A 108 4.29 5.37 2.25
N PHE A 109 2.96 5.25 2.37
CA PHE A 109 2.32 4.99 3.66
C PHE A 109 2.78 3.66 4.27
N ASN A 110 2.82 2.58 3.47
CA ASN A 110 3.29 1.28 3.93
C ASN A 110 4.76 1.32 4.38
N THR A 111 5.59 2.11 3.71
CA THR A 111 6.98 2.38 4.10
C THR A 111 7.04 3.05 5.46
N GLN A 112 6.27 4.14 5.65
CA GLN A 112 6.21 4.87 6.92
C GLN A 112 5.70 3.99 8.07
N MET A 113 4.66 3.17 7.84
CA MET A 113 4.18 2.19 8.81
C MET A 113 5.26 1.17 9.18
N CYS A 114 5.96 0.61 8.19
CA CYS A 114 7.02 -0.38 8.39
C CYS A 114 8.17 0.20 9.23
N ILE A 115 8.61 1.41 8.86
CA ILE A 115 9.70 2.12 9.53
C ILE A 115 9.31 2.55 10.95
N SER A 116 8.08 3.02 11.16
CA SER A 116 7.60 3.46 12.48
C SER A 116 7.65 2.32 13.51
N PHE A 117 7.29 1.09 13.09
CA PHE A 117 7.42 -0.10 13.93
C PHE A 117 8.89 -0.39 14.30
N GLU A 118 9.81 -0.24 13.36
CA GLU A 118 11.25 -0.43 13.62
C GLU A 118 11.82 0.69 14.52
N PHE A 119 11.40 1.94 14.34
CA PHE A 119 11.80 3.03 15.21
C PHE A 119 11.31 2.87 16.65
N GLN A 120 10.09 2.37 16.85
CA GLN A 120 9.59 2.00 18.19
C GLN A 120 10.43 0.91 18.86
N ARG A 121 11.06 0.03 18.09
CA ARG A 121 11.87 -1.08 18.59
C ARG A 121 13.32 -0.69 18.91
N PHE A 122 13.92 0.26 18.17
CA PHE A 122 15.36 0.52 18.22
C PHE A 122 15.77 1.92 18.68
N ILE A 123 14.87 2.90 18.69
CA ILE A 123 15.16 4.24 19.19
C ILE A 123 14.50 4.43 20.56
N PRO A 124 15.28 4.50 21.66
CA PRO A 124 14.71 4.87 22.94
C PRO A 124 14.11 6.28 22.84
N LEU A 125 12.89 6.42 23.38
CA LEU A 125 11.95 7.56 23.48
C LEU A 125 12.50 8.95 23.92
N VAL A 126 13.74 9.30 23.58
CA VAL A 126 14.49 10.42 24.18
C VAL A 126 14.71 11.60 23.23
N THR A 127 14.39 11.49 21.94
CA THR A 127 14.28 12.67 21.06
C THR A 127 12.82 13.11 20.96
N SER A 128 12.48 14.01 21.88
CA SER A 128 11.20 14.66 22.20
C SER A 128 10.55 15.50 21.08
N ASN A 129 10.68 15.08 19.82
CA ASN A 129 9.83 15.51 18.69
C ASN A 129 9.51 14.36 17.70
N ILE A 130 10.04 13.16 17.96
CA ILE A 130 9.82 11.91 17.20
C ILE A 130 9.00 10.91 18.07
N ASN A 131 8.49 11.37 19.22
CA ASN A 131 7.88 10.54 20.24
C ASN A 131 6.58 9.87 19.77
N GLY A 132 6.71 8.62 19.32
CA GLY A 132 6.06 7.44 19.92
C GLY A 132 4.59 7.20 19.60
N LEU A 133 3.82 8.26 19.34
CA LEU A 133 2.57 8.16 18.63
C LEU A 133 2.93 8.26 17.14
N PHE A 134 2.48 7.28 16.37
CA PHE A 134 2.26 7.42 14.94
C PHE A 134 1.96 8.90 14.59
N HIS A 135 2.55 9.50 13.55
CA HIS A 135 2.16 10.85 13.12
C HIS A 135 0.64 10.83 12.87
N ARG A 136 -0.14 11.18 13.89
CA ARG A 136 -1.57 10.88 13.96
C ARG A 136 -2.26 11.54 12.77
N ASP A 137 -1.81 12.74 12.45
CA ASP A 137 -2.21 13.52 11.29
C ASP A 137 -1.98 12.77 9.97
N LYS A 138 -0.87 12.04 9.82
CA LYS A 138 -0.61 11.21 8.63
C LYS A 138 -1.49 9.95 8.58
N ALA A 139 -1.86 9.40 9.74
CA ALA A 139 -2.76 8.24 9.82
C ALA A 139 -4.14 8.70 9.43
N GLU A 140 -4.56 9.82 9.99
CA GLU A 140 -5.85 10.42 9.75
C GLU A 140 -5.97 10.88 8.30
N GLU A 141 -4.94 11.52 7.73
CA GLU A 141 -4.84 11.85 6.30
C GLU A 141 -5.02 10.60 5.44
N TRP A 142 -4.28 9.53 5.75
CA TRP A 142 -4.36 8.27 5.03
C TRP A 142 -5.73 7.59 5.18
N LEU A 143 -6.30 7.54 6.39
CA LEU A 143 -7.61 6.95 6.66
C LEU A 143 -8.73 7.71 5.96
N ASN A 144 -8.68 9.04 5.96
CA ASN A 144 -9.61 9.87 5.20
C ASN A 144 -9.49 9.62 3.70
N HIS A 145 -8.25 9.44 3.21
CA HIS A 145 -8.02 9.05 1.82
C HIS A 145 -8.60 7.66 1.51
N GLN A 146 -8.41 6.66 2.39
CA GLN A 146 -9.00 5.33 2.24
C GLN A 146 -10.52 5.35 2.28
N ALA A 147 -11.14 6.16 3.13
CA ALA A 147 -12.59 6.32 3.18
C ALA A 147 -13.13 6.83 1.84
N ALA A 148 -12.53 7.90 1.30
CA ALA A 148 -12.89 8.43 -0.02
C ALA A 148 -12.69 7.40 -1.14
N VAL A 149 -11.68 6.55 -1.03
CA VAL A 149 -11.41 5.47 -1.98
C VAL A 149 -12.44 4.35 -1.84
N ALA A 150 -12.81 3.95 -0.63
CA ALA A 150 -13.83 2.94 -0.36
C ALA A 150 -15.19 3.33 -0.95
N GLU A 151 -15.59 4.60 -0.76
CA GLU A 151 -16.80 5.17 -1.39
C GLU A 151 -16.75 5.07 -2.92
N ARG A 152 -15.61 5.40 -3.52
CA ARG A 152 -15.40 5.34 -4.98
C ARG A 152 -15.39 3.91 -5.52
N PHE A 153 -14.84 2.94 -4.78
CA PHE A 153 -14.87 1.53 -5.19
C PHE A 153 -16.31 1.03 -5.36
N MET A 154 -17.22 1.47 -4.49
CA MET A 154 -18.65 1.12 -4.58
C MET A 154 -19.36 1.77 -5.77
N LEU A 155 -18.85 2.89 -6.28
CA LEU A 155 -19.32 3.54 -7.51
C LEU A 155 -18.67 2.95 -8.78
N GLY A 156 -17.73 2.02 -8.61
CA GLY A 156 -17.03 1.30 -9.68
C GLY A 156 -15.52 1.59 -9.70
N LEU A 157 -14.72 0.54 -9.89
CA LEU A 157 -13.25 0.59 -9.89
C LEU A 157 -12.66 1.60 -10.91
N HIS A 158 -13.38 1.86 -12.00
CA HIS A 158 -13.03 2.90 -12.98
C HIS A 158 -12.97 4.32 -12.40
N THR A 159 -13.72 4.62 -11.33
CA THR A 159 -13.71 5.95 -10.68
C THR A 159 -12.40 6.21 -9.93
N ILE A 160 -11.69 5.15 -9.55
CA ILE A 160 -10.39 5.22 -8.86
C ILE A 160 -9.27 5.19 -9.89
N THR A 161 -9.38 4.31 -10.89
CA THR A 161 -8.30 4.11 -11.86
C THR A 161 -8.42 4.97 -13.11
N GLY A 162 -9.51 5.72 -13.28
CA GLY A 162 -9.79 6.53 -14.48
C GLY A 162 -10.09 5.71 -15.74
N ASN A 163 -10.23 4.39 -15.64
CA ASN A 163 -10.35 3.48 -16.78
C ASN A 163 -11.66 2.69 -16.72
N LEU A 164 -12.58 2.99 -17.65
CA LEU A 164 -13.92 2.40 -17.74
C LEU A 164 -13.91 0.86 -17.88
N ASN A 165 -12.84 0.29 -18.44
CA ASN A 165 -12.70 -1.17 -18.61
C ASN A 165 -12.17 -1.87 -17.33
N ASN A 166 -11.85 -1.11 -16.28
CA ASN A 166 -11.33 -1.67 -15.04
C ASN A 166 -12.49 -2.08 -14.13
N LEU A 167 -13.02 -3.28 -14.38
CA LEU A 167 -14.07 -3.90 -13.57
C LEU A 167 -13.45 -4.70 -12.42
N LEU A 168 -13.97 -4.49 -11.20
CA LEU A 168 -13.51 -5.23 -10.01
C LEU A 168 -13.66 -6.75 -10.19
N ALA A 169 -14.71 -7.18 -10.89
CA ALA A 169 -14.98 -8.57 -11.22
C ALA A 169 -13.79 -9.30 -11.89
N ARG A 170 -12.97 -8.57 -12.68
CA ARG A 170 -11.80 -9.13 -13.40
C ARG A 170 -10.51 -9.09 -12.61
N ARG A 171 -10.58 -8.72 -11.33
CA ARG A 171 -9.42 -8.49 -10.46
C ARG A 171 -9.55 -9.30 -9.17
N PRO A 172 -9.57 -10.64 -9.23
CA PRO A 172 -9.75 -11.48 -8.04
C PRO A 172 -8.72 -11.20 -6.95
N PHE A 173 -7.49 -10.86 -7.31
CA PHE A 173 -6.41 -10.57 -6.36
C PHE A 173 -6.59 -9.26 -5.56
N PHE A 174 -7.50 -8.36 -5.96
CA PHE A 174 -7.81 -7.16 -5.17
C PHE A 174 -8.41 -7.49 -3.81
N VAL A 175 -8.97 -8.70 -3.64
CA VAL A 175 -9.50 -9.17 -2.37
C VAL A 175 -8.45 -9.09 -1.25
N PHE A 176 -7.21 -9.47 -1.55
CA PHE A 176 -6.10 -9.41 -0.59
C PHE A 176 -5.61 -7.98 -0.35
N TRP A 177 -5.74 -7.10 -1.35
CA TRP A 177 -5.45 -5.68 -1.18
C TRP A 177 -6.41 -5.05 -0.15
N PHE A 178 -7.72 -5.29 -0.30
CA PHE A 178 -8.73 -4.82 0.66
C PHE A 178 -8.53 -5.39 2.06
N MET A 179 -8.24 -6.69 2.17
CA MET A 179 -7.89 -7.31 3.46
C MET A 179 -6.67 -6.66 4.11
N GLY A 180 -5.65 -6.33 3.30
CA GLY A 180 -4.49 -5.59 3.75
C GLY A 180 -4.85 -4.21 4.29
N GLN A 181 -5.81 -3.50 3.67
CA GLN A 181 -6.30 -2.22 4.18
C GLN A 181 -7.04 -2.36 5.50
N ILE A 182 -7.93 -3.34 5.63
CA ILE A 182 -8.62 -3.61 6.90
C ILE A 182 -7.60 -3.92 8.00
N SER A 183 -6.61 -4.77 7.71
CA SER A 183 -5.57 -5.12 8.67
C SER A 183 -4.76 -3.91 9.14
N ARG A 184 -4.36 -3.01 8.22
CA ARG A 184 -3.64 -1.77 8.56
C ARG A 184 -4.50 -0.81 9.37
N SER A 185 -5.74 -0.60 8.97
CA SER A 185 -6.68 0.27 9.70
C SER A 185 -6.96 -0.25 11.11
N LEU A 186 -7.16 -1.56 11.27
CA LEU A 186 -7.28 -2.18 12.60
C LEU A 186 -6.02 -2.00 13.45
N ALA A 187 -4.83 -2.15 12.86
CA ALA A 187 -3.58 -1.91 13.58
C ALA A 187 -3.45 -0.46 14.05
N LEU A 188 -3.81 0.52 13.22
CA LEU A 188 -3.85 1.93 13.61
C LEU A 188 -4.81 2.17 14.78
N TRP A 189 -6.02 1.60 14.71
CA TRP A 189 -6.98 1.71 15.81
C TRP A 189 -6.49 1.02 17.09
N GLN A 190 -5.80 -0.12 17.00
CA GLN A 190 -5.22 -0.80 18.15
C GLN A 190 -4.12 0.02 18.82
N CYS A 191 -3.34 0.77 18.03
CA CYS A 191 -2.36 1.72 18.56
C CYS A 191 -3.02 2.94 19.22
N ASP A 192 -4.12 3.44 18.64
CA ASP A 192 -4.88 4.58 19.15
C ASP A 192 -6.38 4.39 18.96
N ASN A 193 -7.05 3.97 20.03
CA ASN A 193 -8.48 3.63 19.98
C ASN A 193 -9.38 4.86 19.73
N THR A 194 -8.84 6.08 19.77
CA THR A 194 -9.59 7.30 19.43
C THR A 194 -9.68 7.53 17.92
N LEU A 195 -8.92 6.80 17.09
CA LEU A 195 -9.02 6.82 15.62
C LEU A 195 -10.22 6.00 15.12
N THR A 196 -11.44 6.39 15.50
CA THR A 196 -12.66 5.67 15.12
C THR A 196 -12.89 5.63 13.61
N VAL A 197 -12.38 6.63 12.87
CA VAL A 197 -12.38 6.66 11.39
C VAL A 197 -11.74 5.41 10.78
N ALA A 198 -10.78 4.77 11.47
CA ALA A 198 -10.20 3.51 11.01
C ALA A 198 -11.23 2.36 10.94
N LEU A 199 -12.16 2.32 11.89
CA LEU A 199 -13.23 1.31 11.91
C LEU A 199 -14.27 1.59 10.82
N ASP A 200 -14.54 2.86 10.52
CA ASP A 200 -15.44 3.25 9.43
C ASP A 200 -14.86 2.86 8.07
N VAL A 201 -13.56 3.11 7.84
CA VAL A 201 -12.83 2.63 6.66
C VAL A 201 -12.95 1.11 6.53
N CYS A 202 -12.73 0.36 7.62
CA CYS A 202 -12.83 -1.09 7.58
C CYS A 202 -14.22 -1.55 7.12
N LYS A 203 -15.29 -0.98 7.69
CA LYS A 203 -16.68 -1.30 7.31
C LYS A 203 -16.96 -0.96 5.85
N ALA A 204 -16.49 0.19 5.38
CA ALA A 204 -16.69 0.64 4.00
C ALA A 204 -16.04 -0.28 2.95
N LEU A 205 -14.99 -1.02 3.33
CA LEU A 205 -14.29 -1.95 2.43
C LEU A 205 -14.91 -3.36 2.39
N LEU A 206 -15.73 -3.74 3.38
CA LEU A 206 -16.34 -5.08 3.45
C LEU A 206 -17.18 -5.42 2.21
N PRO A 207 -18.04 -4.53 1.66
CA PRO A 207 -18.86 -4.88 0.51
C PRO A 207 -18.05 -5.29 -0.73
N ALA A 208 -16.87 -4.70 -0.95
CA ALA A 208 -15.99 -5.07 -2.05
C ALA A 208 -15.35 -6.46 -1.84
N ILE A 209 -15.02 -6.82 -0.60
CA ILE A 209 -14.52 -8.15 -0.25
C ILE A 209 -15.64 -9.18 -0.36
N ASP A 210 -16.84 -8.87 0.14
CA ASP A 210 -18.04 -9.69 0.04
C ASP A 210 -18.33 -10.05 -1.42
N TYR A 211 -18.36 -9.04 -2.29
CA TYR A 211 -18.55 -9.21 -3.73
C TYR A 211 -17.49 -10.11 -4.37
N LEU A 212 -16.20 -9.84 -4.12
CA LEU A 212 -15.11 -10.66 -4.67
C LEU A 212 -15.08 -12.08 -4.12
N THR A 213 -15.45 -12.28 -2.85
CA THR A 213 -15.54 -13.59 -2.19
C THR A 213 -16.70 -14.41 -2.75
N ALA A 214 -17.81 -13.76 -3.08
CA ALA A 214 -18.95 -14.39 -3.73
C ALA A 214 -18.63 -14.79 -5.17
N LEU A 215 -17.93 -13.92 -5.90
CA LEU A 215 -17.58 -14.14 -7.31
C LEU A 215 -16.46 -15.18 -7.49
N TRP A 216 -15.48 -15.18 -6.59
CA TRP A 216 -14.30 -16.05 -6.64
C TRP A 216 -14.12 -16.83 -5.32
N PRO A 217 -14.94 -17.88 -5.07
CA PRO A 217 -14.88 -18.62 -3.81
C PRO A 217 -13.51 -19.27 -3.59
N CYS A 218 -12.88 -18.96 -2.46
CA CYS A 218 -11.61 -19.55 -2.04
C CYS A 218 -11.63 -19.80 -0.52
N PRO A 219 -11.55 -21.07 -0.06
CA PRO A 219 -11.65 -21.39 1.38
C PRO A 219 -10.59 -20.71 2.25
N GLU A 220 -9.35 -20.66 1.79
CA GLU A 220 -8.25 -20.01 2.51
C GLU A 220 -8.46 -18.50 2.62
N GLN A 221 -8.91 -17.87 1.55
CA GLN A 221 -9.26 -16.46 1.55
C GLN A 221 -10.45 -16.18 2.49
N ARG A 222 -11.47 -17.06 2.48
CA ARG A 222 -12.64 -16.95 3.35
C ARG A 222 -12.28 -17.03 4.83
N HIS A 223 -11.43 -17.98 5.20
CA HIS A 223 -10.96 -18.12 6.58
C HIS A 223 -10.25 -16.85 7.08
N ARG A 224 -9.34 -16.29 6.27
CA ARG A 224 -8.67 -15.02 6.60
C ARG A 224 -9.66 -13.85 6.69
N TYR A 225 -10.67 -13.86 5.83
CA TYR A 225 -11.70 -12.83 5.84
C TYR A 225 -12.52 -12.86 7.13
N GLU A 226 -13.00 -14.04 7.51
CA GLU A 226 -13.79 -14.24 8.73
C GLU A 226 -13.04 -13.76 9.97
N LEU A 227 -11.75 -14.09 10.08
CA LEU A 227 -10.90 -13.60 11.17
C LEU A 227 -10.83 -12.07 11.23
N LEU A 228 -10.67 -11.40 10.08
CA LEU A 228 -10.66 -9.94 10.02
C LEU A 228 -12.01 -9.34 10.41
N ARG A 229 -13.12 -9.97 10.01
CA ARG A 229 -14.47 -9.54 10.37
C ARG A 229 -14.73 -9.68 11.87
N GLU A 230 -14.27 -10.76 12.48
CA GLU A 230 -14.36 -10.97 13.93
C GLU A 230 -13.57 -9.90 14.70
N GLN A 231 -12.33 -9.63 14.28
CA GLN A 231 -11.50 -8.58 14.87
C GLN A 231 -12.17 -7.20 14.76
N LEU A 232 -12.75 -6.89 13.60
CA LEU A 232 -13.49 -5.64 13.38
C LEU A 232 -14.74 -5.55 14.25
N ALA A 233 -15.51 -6.63 14.37
CA ALA A 233 -16.70 -6.66 15.22
C ALA A 233 -16.34 -6.40 16.69
N GLN A 234 -15.27 -7.03 17.17
CA GLN A 234 -14.76 -6.80 18.52
C GLN A 234 -14.27 -5.35 18.72
N ALA A 235 -13.55 -4.80 17.75
CA ALA A 235 -13.09 -3.40 17.81
C ALA A 235 -14.27 -2.41 17.84
N CYS A 236 -15.30 -2.65 17.01
CA CYS A 236 -16.53 -1.85 17.01
C CYS A 236 -17.24 -1.93 18.37
N PHE A 237 -17.33 -3.12 18.96
CA PHE A 237 -17.93 -3.32 20.28
C PHE A 237 -17.19 -2.50 21.35
N VAL A 238 -15.86 -2.57 21.38
CA VAL A 238 -15.02 -1.80 22.33
C VAL A 238 -15.19 -0.29 22.12
N ALA A 239 -15.22 0.16 20.87
CA ALA A 239 -15.43 1.56 20.50
C ALA A 239 -16.88 2.04 20.67
N ARG A 240 -17.81 1.16 21.09
CA ARG A 240 -19.26 1.43 21.19
C ARG A 240 -19.88 1.90 19.87
N LEU A 241 -19.37 1.39 18.76
CA LEU A 241 -19.91 1.63 17.42
C LEU A 241 -20.81 0.46 16.99
N ASN A 242 -21.67 0.73 16.00
CA ASN A 242 -22.44 -0.33 15.37
C ASN A 242 -21.51 -1.41 14.80
N PRO A 243 -21.87 -2.70 14.94
CA PRO A 243 -21.11 -3.80 14.36
C PRO A 243 -21.08 -3.69 12.81
N PRO A 244 -20.13 -4.36 12.13
CA PRO A 244 -20.16 -4.45 10.69
C PRO A 244 -21.43 -5.18 10.21
N ASP A 245 -21.95 -4.78 9.05
CA ASP A 245 -23.09 -5.44 8.42
C ASP A 245 -22.83 -6.93 8.22
N PRO A 246 -23.86 -7.81 8.28
CA PRO A 246 -23.68 -9.24 8.08
C PRO A 246 -23.01 -9.56 6.74
N LEU A 247 -22.22 -10.65 6.73
CA LEU A 247 -21.55 -11.14 5.52
C LEU A 247 -22.58 -11.38 4.40
N ASN A 248 -22.44 -10.66 3.29
CA ASN A 248 -23.34 -10.78 2.15
C ASN A 248 -22.64 -11.43 0.95
N LEU A 249 -22.84 -12.74 0.75
CA LEU A 249 -22.29 -13.47 -0.39
C LEU A 249 -23.28 -13.59 -1.57
N THR A 250 -24.29 -12.72 -1.64
CA THR A 250 -25.21 -12.70 -2.77
C THR A 250 -24.63 -11.88 -3.92
N LEU A 251 -24.62 -12.47 -5.12
CA LEU A 251 -24.21 -11.76 -6.32
C LEU A 251 -25.39 -10.94 -6.86
N PRO A 252 -25.16 -9.70 -7.33
CA PRO A 252 -26.20 -8.93 -7.98
C PRO A 252 -26.72 -9.69 -9.22
N PRO A 253 -28.03 -9.60 -9.53
CA PRO A 253 -28.60 -10.25 -10.70
C PRO A 253 -27.90 -9.76 -11.97
N VAL A 254 -27.71 -10.65 -12.94
CA VAL A 254 -27.03 -10.37 -14.21
C VAL A 254 -27.88 -9.40 -15.03
N SER A 255 -27.64 -8.10 -14.87
CA SER A 255 -28.18 -7.07 -15.72
C SER A 255 -27.37 -7.03 -17.02
N SER A 256 -27.79 -7.86 -17.98
CA SER A 256 -27.32 -7.92 -19.38
C SER A 256 -25.88 -8.46 -19.61
N PRO A 257 -25.68 -9.42 -20.54
CA PRO A 257 -24.40 -10.07 -20.79
C PRO A 257 -23.31 -9.18 -21.40
N ASP A 258 -23.62 -7.93 -21.78
CA ASP A 258 -22.67 -7.01 -22.42
C ASP A 258 -21.66 -6.37 -21.45
N LEU A 259 -21.83 -6.54 -20.13
CA LEU A 259 -20.90 -6.01 -19.11
C LEU A 259 -19.82 -7.03 -18.68
N LEU A 260 -19.77 -8.21 -19.31
CA LEU A 260 -18.80 -9.26 -18.98
C LEU A 260 -17.61 -9.36 -19.96
N VAL A 261 -17.52 -8.54 -21.01
CA VAL A 261 -16.38 -8.52 -21.98
C VAL A 261 -15.53 -7.26 -21.92
#